data_AF-A0A1E7J2L1-F1
#
_entry.id   AF-A0A1E7J2L1-F1
#
_cell.length_a   1.000
_cell.length_b   1.000
_cell.length_c   1.000
_cell.angle_alpha   90.00
_cell.angle_beta   90.00
_cell.angle_gamma   90.00
#
_symmetry.space_group_name_H-M   'P 1'
#
loop_
_entity.id
_entity.type
_entity.pdbx_description
1 polymer ?
#
loop_
_entity_poly.entity_id
_entity_poly.type
_entity_poly.pdbx_seq_one_letter_code
_entity_poly.pdbx_strand_id
1 'polypeptide(L)'
;MHEEYHGYVIYFGGDEGIILLPLAETFEVMNKLRKEFSHITGGLTLSAGAAIVHHQFPLGQGLKAAKEAINMAKTVRGKNAFSFNIRKRSGANIICAAPWEVKRKSNQQEVIEFLKAWLSAYSGGLSVRWYHQFANMGSVMKDERGICDRSMAINELYHILPRHLRNKALAFSLINKTGEIIYGHKDSVKFENMLSLLYVPIYFHQEGMD
;
A
#
# COMPACT_ATOMS: atom_id res chain seq x y z
N MET A 1 -17.32 -7.82 16.45
CA MET A 1 -15.99 -7.98 15.81
C MET A 1 -15.31 -9.31 16.10
N HIS A 2 -15.68 -10.07 17.14
CA HIS A 2 -14.96 -11.30 17.53
C HIS A 2 -15.17 -12.55 16.66
N GLU A 3 -16.06 -12.55 15.66
CA GLU A 3 -16.37 -13.74 14.85
C GLU A 3 -15.93 -13.66 13.38
N GLU A 4 -15.48 -12.50 12.88
CA GLU A 4 -15.20 -12.30 11.45
C GLU A 4 -13.69 -12.19 11.11
N TYR A 5 -12.86 -11.77 12.08
CA TYR A 5 -11.42 -11.57 11.91
C TYR A 5 -10.68 -12.12 13.11
N HIS A 6 -9.47 -12.65 12.91
CA HIS A 6 -8.64 -13.25 13.97
C HIS A 6 -7.73 -12.21 14.65
N GLY A 7 -8.12 -10.94 14.60
CA GLY A 7 -7.42 -9.82 15.21
C GLY A 7 -7.64 -9.70 16.72
N TYR A 8 -6.68 -9.09 17.40
CA TYR A 8 -6.78 -8.77 18.84
C TYR A 8 -6.67 -7.26 19.06
N VAL A 9 -7.70 -6.66 19.64
CA VAL A 9 -7.70 -5.24 20.01
C VAL A 9 -6.92 -5.07 21.31
N ILE A 10 -5.79 -4.37 21.26
CA ILE A 10 -4.98 -4.05 22.44
C ILE A 10 -5.60 -2.86 23.19
N TYR A 11 -5.97 -1.83 22.44
CA TYR A 11 -6.47 -0.57 23.00
C TYR A 11 -7.47 0.07 22.05
N PHE A 12 -8.51 0.69 22.62
CA PHE A 12 -9.48 1.48 21.88
C PHE A 12 -9.96 2.65 22.75
N GLY A 13 -9.60 3.87 22.36
CA GLY A 13 -9.94 5.12 23.05
C GLY A 13 -11.06 5.91 22.39
N GLY A 14 -11.73 5.35 21.39
CA GLY A 14 -12.73 6.03 20.57
C GLY A 14 -12.18 6.41 19.19
N ASP A 15 -11.36 7.46 19.11
CA ASP A 15 -10.76 7.93 17.86
C ASP A 15 -9.36 7.35 17.57
N GLU A 16 -8.68 6.84 18.60
CA GLU A 16 -7.40 6.14 18.50
C GLU A 16 -7.51 4.69 19.01
N GLY A 17 -6.72 3.79 18.41
CA GLY A 17 -6.70 2.39 18.80
C GLY A 17 -5.46 1.65 18.30
N ILE A 18 -5.22 0.48 18.89
CA ILE A 18 -4.13 -0.43 18.52
C ILE A 18 -4.72 -1.84 18.39
N ILE A 19 -4.46 -2.47 17.26
CA ILE A 19 -4.96 -3.80 16.92
C ILE A 19 -3.79 -4.63 16.39
N LEU A 20 -3.66 -5.85 16.88
CA LEU A 20 -2.80 -6.88 16.28
C LEU A 20 -3.63 -7.67 15.27
N LEU A 21 -3.10 -7.83 14.06
CA LEU A 21 -3.81 -8.49 12.97
C LEU A 21 -2.92 -9.56 12.32
N PRO A 22 -3.51 -10.68 11.88
CA PRO A 22 -2.88 -11.54 10.89
C PRO A 22 -2.57 -10.74 9.61
N LEU A 23 -1.44 -11.04 8.96
CA LEU A 23 -1.02 -10.35 7.74
C LEU A 23 -2.11 -10.40 6.67
N ALA A 24 -2.70 -11.58 6.44
CA ALA A 24 -3.71 -11.82 5.41
C ALA A 24 -4.97 -10.94 5.56
N GLU A 25 -5.32 -10.53 6.78
CA GLU A 25 -6.53 -9.76 7.07
C GLU A 25 -6.30 -8.24 7.05
N THR A 26 -5.04 -7.81 6.98
CA THR A 26 -4.66 -6.41 7.20
C THR A 26 -5.37 -5.44 6.25
N PHE A 27 -5.43 -5.75 4.95
CA PHE A 27 -6.10 -4.90 3.97
C PHE A 27 -7.60 -4.75 4.24
N GLU A 28 -8.27 -5.87 4.51
CA GLU A 28 -9.72 -5.90 4.69
C GLU A 28 -10.12 -5.16 5.98
N VAL A 29 -9.45 -5.49 7.09
CA VAL A 29 -9.72 -4.85 8.39
C VAL A 29 -9.44 -3.35 8.33
N MET A 30 -8.33 -2.91 7.73
CA MET A 30 -8.03 -1.49 7.59
C MET A 30 -9.10 -0.75 6.77
N ASN A 31 -9.56 -1.34 5.66
CA ASN A 31 -10.59 -0.71 4.82
C ASN A 31 -11.97 -0.71 5.50
N LYS A 32 -12.29 -1.78 6.25
CA LYS A 32 -13.54 -1.85 7.02
C LYS A 32 -13.54 -0.82 8.14
N LEU A 33 -12.48 -0.74 8.93
CA LEU A 33 -12.36 0.21 10.05
C LEU A 33 -12.55 1.66 9.59
N ARG A 34 -11.91 2.08 8.49
CA ARG A 34 -12.05 3.47 8.02
C ARG A 34 -13.45 3.78 7.47
N LYS A 35 -14.15 2.79 6.91
CA LYS A 35 -15.53 2.93 6.43
C LYS A 35 -16.52 3.01 7.60
N GLU A 36 -16.41 2.08 8.55
CA GLU A 36 -17.25 2.08 9.76
C GLU A 36 -17.05 3.34 10.60
N PHE A 37 -15.81 3.79 10.77
CA PHE A 37 -15.51 5.04 11.47
C PHE A 37 -16.24 6.23 10.83
N SER A 38 -16.13 6.38 9.50
CA SER A 38 -16.81 7.46 8.78
C SER A 38 -18.32 7.37 8.91
N HIS A 39 -18.89 6.16 8.83
CA HIS A 39 -20.32 5.93 8.98
C HIS A 39 -20.83 6.33 10.37
N ILE A 40 -20.18 5.85 11.43
CA ILE A 40 -20.59 6.09 12.83
C ILE A 40 -20.43 7.56 13.23
N THR A 41 -19.42 8.24 12.68
CA THR A 41 -19.10 9.64 13.04
C THR A 41 -19.80 10.67 12.17
N GLY A 42 -20.62 10.24 11.20
CA GLY A 42 -21.30 11.16 10.28
C GLY A 42 -20.36 11.85 9.29
N GLY A 43 -19.30 11.16 8.85
CA GLY A 43 -18.41 11.60 7.77
C GLY A 43 -17.03 12.07 8.20
N LEU A 44 -16.61 11.83 9.46
CA LEU A 44 -15.21 12.06 9.85
C LEU A 44 -14.30 11.01 9.19
N THR A 45 -13.04 11.39 8.96
CA THR A 45 -12.08 10.54 8.28
C THR A 45 -11.06 9.94 9.23
N LEU A 46 -10.66 8.70 8.97
CA LEU A 46 -9.64 8.00 9.75
C LEU A 46 -8.32 8.00 9.00
N SER A 47 -7.19 8.19 9.69
CA SER A 47 -5.87 7.86 9.15
C SER A 47 -5.27 6.72 9.95
N ALA A 48 -4.65 5.76 9.27
CA ALA A 48 -4.14 4.54 9.90
C ALA A 48 -2.68 4.28 9.52
N GLY A 49 -1.96 3.57 10.37
CA GLY A 49 -0.60 3.11 10.07
C GLY A 49 -0.45 1.69 10.58
N ALA A 50 0.09 0.82 9.73
CA ALA A 50 0.34 -0.57 10.04
C ALA A 50 1.84 -0.86 9.95
N ALA A 51 2.42 -1.35 11.04
CA ALA A 51 3.72 -1.98 11.01
C ALA A 51 3.57 -3.47 10.75
N ILE A 52 4.35 -3.98 9.81
CA ILE A 52 4.40 -5.40 9.49
C ILE A 52 5.78 -5.90 9.89
N VAL A 53 5.81 -6.80 10.87
CA VAL A 53 7.03 -7.25 11.52
C VAL A 53 7.00 -8.77 11.69
N HIS A 54 8.18 -9.39 11.74
CA HIS A 54 8.30 -10.80 12.11
C HIS A 54 7.85 -11.02 13.56
N HIS A 55 7.31 -12.20 13.90
CA HIS A 55 6.80 -12.48 15.25
C HIS A 55 7.86 -12.42 16.37
N GLN A 56 9.15 -12.56 16.02
CA GLN A 56 10.29 -12.37 16.95
C GLN A 56 10.75 -10.91 17.08
N PHE A 57 10.16 -9.99 16.31
CA PHE A 57 10.53 -8.58 16.37
C PHE A 57 10.09 -7.99 17.72
N PRO A 58 10.96 -7.26 18.45
CA PRO A 58 10.60 -6.74 19.76
C PRO A 58 9.34 -5.87 19.70
N LEU A 59 8.31 -6.20 20.50
CA LEU A 59 7.00 -5.55 20.44
C LEU A 59 7.09 -4.02 20.57
N GLY A 60 7.94 -3.52 21.48
CA GLY A 60 8.15 -2.08 21.64
C GLY A 60 8.68 -1.40 20.38
N GLN A 61 9.56 -2.06 19.62
CA GLN A 61 10.02 -1.57 18.32
C GLN A 61 8.92 -1.68 17.25
N GLY A 62 8.09 -2.73 17.30
CA GLY A 62 6.92 -2.88 16.44
C GLY A 62 5.90 -1.75 16.63
N LEU A 63 5.60 -1.39 17.89
CA LEU A 63 4.73 -0.26 18.22
C LEU A 63 5.32 1.07 17.76
N LYS A 64 6.64 1.27 17.91
CA LYS A 64 7.33 2.44 17.38
C LYS A 64 7.21 2.53 15.85
N ALA A 65 7.41 1.41 15.14
CA ALA A 65 7.25 1.34 13.69
C ALA A 65 5.79 1.64 13.27
N ALA A 66 4.80 1.18 14.05
CA ALA A 66 3.39 1.47 13.78
C ALA A 66 3.10 2.97 13.96
N LYS A 67 3.68 3.61 14.99
CA LYS A 67 3.58 5.05 15.19
C LYS A 67 4.25 5.84 14.06
N GLU A 68 5.41 5.40 13.59
CA GLU A 68 6.09 5.97 12.41
C GLU A 68 5.19 5.88 11.16
N ALA A 69 4.51 4.75 10.95
CA ALA A 69 3.56 4.58 9.86
C ALA A 69 2.38 5.58 9.98
N ILE A 70 1.78 5.69 11.17
CA ILE A 70 0.69 6.66 11.41
C ILE A 70 1.15 8.09 11.13
N ASN A 71 2.35 8.45 11.58
CA ASN A 71 2.92 9.78 11.33
C ASN A 71 3.12 10.02 9.84
N MET A 72 3.60 9.02 9.09
CA MET A 72 3.75 9.11 7.64
C MET A 72 2.39 9.29 6.95
N ALA A 73 1.37 8.53 7.33
CA ALA A 73 0.01 8.68 6.80
C ALA A 73 -0.53 10.11 7.01
N LYS A 74 -0.24 10.72 8.16
CA LYS A 74 -0.65 12.10 8.49
C LYS A 74 0.10 13.17 7.68
N THR A 75 1.21 12.84 7.01
CA THR A 75 1.89 13.77 6.08
C THR A 75 1.23 13.84 4.70
N VAL A 76 0.41 12.84 4.34
CA VAL A 76 -0.35 12.86 3.09
C VAL A 76 -1.32 14.04 3.13
N ARG A 77 -1.31 14.86 2.07
CA ARG A 77 -2.15 16.06 1.99
C ARG A 77 -3.63 15.70 2.10
N GLY A 78 -4.30 16.35 3.05
CA GLY A 78 -5.70 16.09 3.37
C GLY A 78 -5.91 14.94 4.35
N LYS A 79 -4.84 14.32 4.86
CA LYS A 79 -4.89 13.13 5.73
C LYS A 79 -5.74 12.06 5.05
N ASN A 80 -6.72 11.47 5.75
CA ASN A 80 -7.60 10.43 5.22
C ASN A 80 -6.79 9.39 4.41
N ALA A 81 -5.75 8.88 5.05
CA ALA A 81 -4.69 8.12 4.42
C ALA A 81 -4.25 6.96 5.30
N PHE A 82 -3.56 6.01 4.68
CA PHE A 82 -2.90 4.95 5.40
C PHE A 82 -1.42 4.89 5.06
N SER A 83 -0.68 4.16 5.89
CA SER A 83 0.72 3.84 5.66
C SER A 83 1.05 2.42 6.09
N PHE A 84 1.95 1.79 5.35
CA PHE A 84 2.60 0.55 5.73
C PHE A 84 4.07 0.81 6.06
N ASN A 85 4.55 0.20 7.14
CA ASN A 85 5.95 0.18 7.56
C ASN A 85 6.38 -1.29 7.71
N ILE A 86 6.97 -1.85 6.66
CA ILE A 86 7.43 -3.23 6.62
C ILE A 86 8.86 -3.29 7.14
N ARG A 87 9.06 -4.04 8.24
CA ARG A 87 10.38 -4.30 8.81
C ARG A 87 10.79 -5.73 8.48
N LYS A 88 11.64 -5.88 7.46
CA LYS A 88 12.15 -7.19 7.05
C LYS A 88 13.09 -7.77 8.09
N ARG A 89 13.24 -9.10 8.09
CA ARG A 89 14.22 -9.79 8.96
C ARG A 89 15.66 -9.41 8.63
N SER A 90 15.93 -9.08 7.37
CA SER A 90 17.22 -8.57 6.88
C SER A 90 17.60 -7.19 7.42
N GLY A 91 16.70 -6.50 8.13
CA GLY A 91 16.89 -5.15 8.63
C GLY A 91 16.46 -4.04 7.67
N ALA A 92 16.11 -4.39 6.43
CA ALA A 92 15.55 -3.43 5.48
C ALA A 92 14.20 -2.88 5.98
N ASN A 93 14.00 -1.58 5.77
CA ASN A 93 12.80 -0.86 6.14
C ASN A 93 12.11 -0.30 4.88
N ILE A 94 10.86 -0.68 4.67
CA ILE A 94 10.06 -0.20 3.54
C ILE A 94 8.85 0.52 4.10
N ILE A 95 8.79 1.83 3.87
CA ILE A 95 7.66 2.67 4.27
C ILE A 95 7.00 3.28 3.05
N CYS A 96 5.67 3.22 3.00
CA CYS A 96 4.86 3.93 2.02
C CYS A 96 3.62 4.53 2.69
N ALA A 97 3.11 5.61 2.12
CA ALA A 97 1.81 6.15 2.45
C ALA A 97 1.00 6.48 1.21
N ALA A 98 -0.32 6.33 1.32
CA ALA A 98 -1.26 6.65 0.28
C ALA A 98 -2.58 7.14 0.89
N PRO A 99 -3.31 8.05 0.22
CA PRO A 99 -4.70 8.31 0.60
C PRO A 99 -5.52 7.01 0.50
N TRP A 100 -6.62 6.88 1.22
CA TRP A 100 -7.51 5.72 1.03
C TRP A 100 -8.08 5.65 -0.38
N GLU A 101 -8.29 6.83 -0.98
CA GLU A 101 -8.95 7.00 -2.27
C GLU A 101 -8.25 8.08 -3.09
N VAL A 102 -8.08 7.81 -4.37
CA VAL A 102 -7.66 8.81 -5.36
C VAL A 102 -8.81 9.12 -6.31
N LYS A 103 -8.88 10.36 -6.78
CA LYS A 103 -9.88 10.81 -7.74
C LYS A 103 -9.20 11.35 -8.98
N ARG A 104 -9.61 10.85 -10.15
CA ARG A 104 -9.12 11.31 -11.44
C ARG A 104 -10.30 11.44 -12.40
N LYS A 105 -10.58 12.67 -12.85
CA LYS A 105 -11.78 12.98 -13.65
C LYS A 105 -13.04 12.43 -12.96
N SER A 106 -13.79 11.55 -13.62
CA SER A 106 -14.98 10.87 -13.11
C SER A 106 -14.70 9.58 -12.34
N ASN A 107 -13.44 9.11 -12.30
CA ASN A 107 -13.09 7.86 -11.67
C ASN A 107 -12.61 8.07 -10.24
N GLN A 108 -13.10 7.22 -9.34
CA GLN A 108 -12.64 7.10 -7.97
C GLN A 108 -12.05 5.69 -7.79
N GLN A 109 -10.83 5.61 -7.30
CA GLN A 109 -10.14 4.34 -7.07
C GLN A 109 -9.76 4.23 -5.59
N GLU A 110 -10.28 3.21 -4.91
CA GLU A 110 -9.81 2.81 -3.59
C GLU A 110 -8.42 2.19 -3.71
N VAL A 111 -7.45 2.67 -2.92
CA VAL A 111 -6.07 2.20 -2.99
C VAL A 111 -5.92 0.80 -2.38
N ILE A 112 -6.73 0.44 -1.38
CA ILE A 112 -6.76 -0.93 -0.84
C ILE A 112 -7.22 -1.93 -1.91
N GLU A 113 -8.24 -1.60 -2.70
CA GLU A 113 -8.70 -2.46 -3.81
C GLU A 113 -7.65 -2.56 -4.93
N PHE A 114 -6.87 -1.50 -5.14
CA PHE A 114 -5.69 -1.55 -6.00
C PHE A 114 -4.65 -2.56 -5.47
N LEU A 115 -4.31 -2.53 -4.17
CA LEU A 115 -3.38 -3.47 -3.55
C LEU A 115 -3.89 -4.92 -3.61
N LYS A 116 -5.18 -5.14 -3.35
CA LYS A 116 -5.84 -6.46 -3.47
C LYS A 116 -5.79 -7.00 -4.90
N ALA A 117 -5.98 -6.14 -5.92
CA ALA A 117 -5.86 -6.55 -7.31
C ALA A 117 -4.43 -7.01 -7.68
N TRP A 118 -3.41 -6.30 -7.20
CA TRP A 118 -2.02 -6.72 -7.36
C TRP A 118 -1.71 -8.02 -6.61
N LEU A 119 -2.18 -8.15 -5.36
CA LEU A 119 -2.02 -9.38 -4.56
C LEU A 119 -2.63 -10.59 -5.29
N SER A 120 -3.85 -10.45 -5.80
CA SER A 120 -4.54 -11.49 -6.57
C SER A 120 -3.79 -11.88 -7.86
N ALA A 121 -3.14 -10.91 -8.52
CA ALA A 121 -2.34 -11.18 -9.70
C ALA A 121 -1.13 -12.09 -9.40
N TYR A 122 -0.52 -11.97 -8.22
CA TYR A 122 0.54 -12.89 -7.79
C TYR A 122 0.03 -14.32 -7.57
N SER A 123 -1.14 -14.47 -6.95
CA SER A 123 -1.82 -15.78 -6.89
C SER A 123 -2.15 -16.35 -8.27
N GLY A 124 -2.36 -15.48 -9.27
CA GLY A 124 -2.55 -15.82 -10.68
C GLY A 124 -1.26 -16.06 -11.48
N GLY A 125 -0.09 -16.08 -10.84
CA GLY A 125 1.20 -16.39 -11.47
C GLY A 125 1.99 -15.19 -11.99
N LEU A 126 1.70 -13.96 -11.54
CA LEU A 126 2.56 -12.79 -11.80
C LEU A 126 3.95 -13.00 -11.21
N SER A 127 4.99 -12.92 -12.02
CA SER A 127 6.39 -13.07 -11.55
C SER A 127 6.93 -11.79 -10.92
N VAL A 128 7.42 -11.83 -9.68
CA VAL A 128 8.04 -10.69 -8.96
C VAL A 128 9.20 -10.02 -9.74
N ARG A 129 9.82 -10.71 -10.71
CA ARG A 129 10.91 -10.16 -11.53
C ARG A 129 10.56 -8.86 -12.25
N TRP A 130 9.29 -8.63 -12.59
CA TRP A 130 8.85 -7.36 -13.18
C TRP A 130 9.20 -6.17 -12.27
N TYR A 131 9.04 -6.33 -10.95
CA TYR A 131 9.25 -5.29 -9.96
C TYR A 131 10.72 -4.90 -9.90
N HIS A 132 11.63 -5.87 -9.92
CA HIS A 132 13.06 -5.60 -9.93
C HIS A 132 13.51 -4.91 -11.23
N GLN A 133 12.97 -5.35 -12.38
CA GLN A 133 13.24 -4.68 -13.67
C GLN A 133 12.79 -3.22 -13.63
N PHE A 134 11.57 -2.98 -13.13
CA PHE A 134 11.00 -1.65 -13.03
C PHE A 134 11.76 -0.77 -12.01
N ALA A 135 12.10 -1.30 -10.84
CA ALA A 135 12.82 -0.58 -9.79
C ALA A 135 14.24 -0.18 -10.23
N ASN A 136 14.92 -1.03 -11.00
CA ASN A 136 16.26 -0.75 -11.53
C ASN A 136 16.29 0.45 -12.50
N MET A 137 15.15 0.81 -13.07
CA MET A 137 15.03 1.96 -13.98
C MET A 137 14.72 3.27 -13.23
N GLY A 138 14.67 3.23 -11.91
CA GLY A 138 14.23 4.35 -11.08
C GLY A 138 15.04 5.63 -11.22
N SER A 139 16.32 5.56 -11.59
CA SER A 139 17.16 6.74 -11.83
C SER A 139 16.70 7.55 -13.05
N VAL A 140 16.09 6.90 -14.05
CA VAL A 140 15.62 7.56 -15.27
C VAL A 140 14.14 7.98 -15.14
N MET A 141 13.40 7.38 -14.21
CA MET A 141 11.97 7.64 -13.97
C MET A 141 11.69 8.74 -12.96
N LYS A 142 12.71 9.46 -12.48
CA LYS A 142 12.52 10.51 -11.48
C LYS A 142 13.44 11.71 -11.72
N ASP A 143 12.99 12.88 -11.30
CA ASP A 143 13.81 14.09 -11.29
C ASP A 143 14.83 14.08 -10.14
N GLU A 144 15.68 15.11 -10.07
CA GLU A 144 16.69 15.29 -9.01
C GLU A 144 16.10 15.36 -7.60
N ARG A 145 14.80 15.69 -7.48
CA ARG A 145 14.07 15.71 -6.20
C ARG A 145 13.47 14.34 -5.89
N GLY A 146 13.61 13.34 -6.75
CA GLY A 146 12.98 12.02 -6.62
C GLY A 146 11.50 12.00 -6.99
N ILE A 147 11.00 13.04 -7.66
CA ILE A 147 9.61 13.07 -8.15
C ILE A 147 9.51 12.19 -9.39
N CYS A 148 8.55 11.24 -9.35
CA CYS A 148 8.26 10.32 -10.43
C CYS A 148 7.78 11.04 -11.69
N ASP A 149 8.41 10.79 -12.83
CA ASP A 149 7.82 11.05 -14.14
C ASP A 149 6.72 10.01 -14.38
N ARG A 150 5.49 10.47 -14.21
CA ARG A 150 4.28 9.63 -14.26
C ARG A 150 4.11 8.96 -15.63
N SER A 151 4.43 9.68 -16.70
CA SER A 151 4.25 9.19 -18.07
C SER A 151 5.29 8.13 -18.39
N MET A 152 6.53 8.37 -17.99
CA MET A 152 7.61 7.41 -18.17
C MET A 152 7.39 6.13 -17.34
N ALA A 153 6.97 6.26 -16.08
CA ALA A 153 6.64 5.12 -15.23
C ALA A 153 5.53 4.25 -15.84
N ILE A 154 4.44 4.87 -16.33
CA ILE A 154 3.36 4.13 -16.96
C ILE A 154 3.80 3.49 -18.28
N ASN A 155 4.54 4.21 -19.12
CA ASN A 155 5.06 3.67 -20.37
C ASN A 155 5.94 2.43 -20.14
N GLU A 156 6.79 2.47 -19.12
CA GLU A 156 7.63 1.31 -18.81
C GLU A 156 6.83 0.12 -18.27
N LEU A 157 5.80 0.36 -17.45
CA LEU A 157 4.89 -0.71 -17.04
C LEU A 157 4.18 -1.37 -18.24
N TYR A 158 3.82 -0.58 -19.26
CA TYR A 158 3.29 -1.10 -20.53
C TYR A 158 4.29 -2.01 -21.27
N HIS A 159 5.60 -1.75 -21.17
CA HIS A 159 6.63 -2.58 -21.79
C HIS A 159 6.98 -3.83 -20.97
N ILE A 160 7.04 -3.71 -19.64
CA ILE A 160 7.47 -4.79 -18.76
C ILE A 160 6.33 -5.77 -18.48
N LEU A 161 5.19 -5.28 -17.97
CA LEU A 161 4.20 -6.13 -17.29
C LEU A 161 3.57 -7.21 -18.21
N PRO A 162 3.25 -6.94 -19.49
CA PRO A 162 2.71 -7.95 -20.39
C PRO A 162 3.66 -9.12 -20.68
N ARG A 163 4.97 -8.99 -20.39
CA ARG A 163 5.96 -10.07 -20.53
C ARG A 163 5.96 -11.02 -19.32
N HIS A 164 5.43 -10.58 -18.19
CA HIS A 164 5.39 -11.33 -16.93
C HIS A 164 4.00 -11.90 -16.60
N LEU A 165 3.02 -11.68 -17.48
CA LEU A 165 1.66 -12.21 -17.36
C LEU A 165 1.22 -12.89 -18.65
N ARG A 166 0.68 -14.11 -18.53
CA ARG A 166 0.05 -14.80 -19.67
C ARG A 166 -1.21 -14.06 -20.13
N ASN A 167 -2.00 -13.55 -19.19
CA ASN A 167 -3.20 -12.79 -19.47
C ASN A 167 -2.86 -11.30 -19.67
N LYS A 168 -2.77 -10.86 -20.94
CA LYS A 168 -2.49 -9.46 -21.28
C LYS A 168 -3.59 -8.50 -20.81
N ALA A 169 -4.85 -8.92 -20.78
CA ALA A 169 -5.94 -8.08 -20.29
C ALA A 169 -5.77 -7.77 -18.79
N LEU A 170 -5.32 -8.74 -17.99
CA LEU A 170 -4.97 -8.52 -16.60
C LEU A 170 -3.78 -7.54 -16.47
N ALA A 171 -2.74 -7.68 -17.30
CA ALA A 171 -1.62 -6.76 -17.31
C ALA A 171 -2.07 -5.31 -17.57
N PHE A 172 -2.87 -5.08 -18.61
CA PHE A 172 -3.39 -3.74 -18.92
C PHE A 172 -4.32 -3.21 -17.83
N SER A 173 -5.13 -4.06 -17.21
CA SER A 173 -5.95 -3.67 -16.05
C SER A 173 -5.10 -3.17 -14.88
N LEU A 174 -4.02 -3.87 -14.52
CA LEU A 174 -3.10 -3.44 -13.46
C LEU A 174 -2.36 -2.14 -13.82
N ILE A 175 -1.92 -1.99 -15.07
CA ILE A 175 -1.28 -0.76 -15.55
C ILE A 175 -2.25 0.41 -15.46
N ASN A 176 -3.48 0.24 -15.92
CA ASN A 176 -4.51 1.29 -15.85
C ASN A 176 -4.81 1.69 -14.41
N LYS A 177 -5.00 0.72 -13.50
CA LYS A 177 -5.20 1.00 -12.08
C LYS A 177 -4.00 1.75 -11.48
N THR A 178 -2.78 1.39 -11.86
CA THR A 178 -1.56 2.09 -11.44
C THR A 178 -1.54 3.53 -11.96
N GLY A 179 -1.98 3.75 -13.20
CA GLY A 179 -2.18 5.09 -13.76
C GLY A 179 -3.19 5.91 -12.96
N GLU A 180 -4.33 5.33 -12.58
CA GLU A 180 -5.33 6.00 -11.75
C GLU A 180 -4.74 6.41 -10.38
N ILE A 181 -3.93 5.55 -9.75
CA ILE A 181 -3.20 5.91 -8.52
C ILE A 181 -2.24 7.07 -8.76
N ILE A 182 -1.29 6.92 -9.68
CA ILE A 182 -0.20 7.89 -9.88
C ILE A 182 -0.73 9.26 -10.33
N TYR A 183 -1.67 9.29 -11.26
CA TYR A 183 -2.24 10.55 -11.76
C TYR A 183 -3.34 11.12 -10.86
N GLY A 184 -3.98 10.29 -10.03
CA GLY A 184 -5.00 10.73 -9.07
C GLY A 184 -4.44 11.35 -7.79
N HIS A 185 -3.13 11.21 -7.54
CA HIS A 185 -2.45 11.97 -6.49
C HIS A 185 -2.46 13.48 -6.79
N LYS A 186 -3.00 14.25 -5.83
CA LYS A 186 -3.05 15.72 -5.91
C LYS A 186 -1.67 16.37 -5.95
N ASP A 187 -0.68 15.75 -5.31
CA ASP A 187 0.69 16.24 -5.24
C ASP A 187 1.63 15.39 -6.11
N SER A 188 2.85 15.88 -6.28
CA SER A 188 3.93 15.09 -6.89
C SER A 188 4.13 13.79 -6.12
N VAL A 189 4.29 12.69 -6.86
CA VAL A 189 4.49 11.36 -6.28
C VAL A 189 5.99 11.10 -6.21
N LYS A 190 6.54 10.84 -5.02
CA LYS A 190 7.90 10.34 -4.90
C LYS A 190 7.98 8.94 -5.49
N PHE A 191 8.96 8.70 -6.36
CA PHE A 191 9.11 7.40 -7.03
C PHE A 191 9.31 6.27 -6.01
N GLU A 192 10.05 6.52 -4.94
CA GLU A 192 10.29 5.57 -3.85
C GLU A 192 9.00 5.19 -3.13
N ASN A 193 8.10 6.14 -2.87
CA ASN A 193 6.81 5.85 -2.22
C ASN A 193 5.93 4.95 -3.12
N MET A 194 5.94 5.21 -4.43
CA MET A 194 5.23 4.40 -5.42
C MET A 194 5.80 2.98 -5.50
N LEU A 195 7.13 2.83 -5.56
CA LEU A 195 7.78 1.53 -5.52
C LEU A 195 7.45 0.78 -4.24
N SER A 196 7.57 1.42 -3.08
CA SER A 196 7.22 0.82 -1.79
C SER A 196 5.76 0.38 -1.75
N LEU A 197 4.83 1.16 -2.32
CA LEU A 197 3.41 0.80 -2.40
C LEU A 197 3.18 -0.43 -3.29
N LEU A 198 3.85 -0.51 -4.45
CA LEU A 198 3.81 -1.67 -5.36
C LEU A 198 4.49 -2.91 -4.78
N TYR A 199 5.39 -2.73 -3.81
CA TYR A 199 6.06 -3.81 -3.11
C TYR A 199 5.19 -4.44 -2.01
N VAL A 200 4.24 -3.71 -1.41
CA VAL A 200 3.37 -4.24 -0.35
C VAL A 200 2.69 -5.56 -0.76
N PRO A 201 2.03 -5.68 -1.94
CA PRO A 201 1.40 -6.93 -2.34
C PRO A 201 2.39 -8.08 -2.57
N ILE A 202 3.64 -7.79 -2.96
CA ILE A 202 4.70 -8.80 -3.08
C ILE A 202 5.00 -9.39 -1.70
N TYR A 203 5.22 -8.52 -0.71
CA TYR A 203 5.51 -8.95 0.65
C TYR A 203 4.38 -9.81 1.25
N PHE A 204 3.12 -9.43 1.00
CA PHE A 204 1.96 -10.21 1.42
C PHE A 204 1.88 -11.56 0.70
N HIS A 205 2.15 -11.61 -0.60
CA HIS A 205 2.18 -12.85 -1.38
C HIS A 205 3.24 -13.83 -0.89
N GLN A 206 4.39 -13.32 -0.45
CA GLN A 206 5.48 -14.12 0.13
C GLN A 206 5.27 -14.44 1.61
N GLU A 207 4.09 -14.16 2.18
CA GLU A 207 3.75 -14.38 3.59
C GLU A 207 4.74 -13.74 4.57
N GLY A 208 5.40 -12.66 4.15
CA GLY A 208 6.43 -11.99 4.93
C GLY A 208 7.72 -12.77 5.14
N MET A 209 8.01 -13.77 4.29
CA MET A 209 9.24 -14.58 4.34
C MET A 209 10.46 -13.92 3.65
N ASP A 210 10.50 -12.59 3.61
CA ASP A 210 11.50 -11.79 2.86
C ASP A 210 12.58 -11.11 3.74
#